data_AF-A0A3B6I4R2-F1
#
_entry.id   AF-A0A3B6I4R2-F1
#
_cell.length_a   1.000
_cell.length_b   1.000
_cell.length_c   1.000
_cell.angle_alpha   90.00
_cell.angle_beta   90.00
_cell.angle_gamma   90.00
#
_symmetry.space_group_name_H-M   'P 1'
#
loop_
_entity.id
_entity.type
_entity.pdbx_description
1 polymer ?
#
loop_
_entity_poly.entity_id
_entity_poly.type
_entity_poly.pdbx_seq_one_letter_code
_entity_poly.pdbx_strand_id
1 'polypeptide(L)'
;MTSAIQAEAFSMMLAYKIAERLQIQQGTFLTDSMILAKAIAASKPILDPGHWTIRPQLACITASSTFDATRIYHINWSYNLRAQHQARLAIKTQNSPSRFTCLGSGNGSCLNAVLAALSSELQ
;
A
#
# COMPACT_ATOMS: atom_id res chain seq x y z
N MET A 1 5.39 -17.56 5.74
CA MET A 1 6.07 -16.32 6.18
C MET A 1 6.16 -15.40 4.98
N THR A 2 5.52 -14.23 5.02
CA THR A 2 5.68 -13.18 4.02
C THR A 2 7.02 -12.47 4.25
N SER A 3 7.78 -12.18 3.18
CA SER A 3 9.03 -11.43 3.30
C SER A 3 8.75 -9.95 3.57
N ALA A 4 9.74 -9.22 4.11
CA ALA A 4 9.59 -7.79 4.39
C ALA A 4 9.17 -7.00 3.14
N ILE A 5 9.82 -7.23 2.00
CA ILE A 5 9.47 -6.57 0.72
C ILE A 5 8.06 -6.93 0.23
N GLN A 6 7.59 -8.14 0.51
CA GLN A 6 6.23 -8.55 0.16
C GLN A 6 5.19 -7.83 1.02
N ALA A 7 5.45 -7.66 2.31
CA ALA A 7 4.59 -6.88 3.20
C ALA A 7 4.52 -5.40 2.78
N GLU A 8 5.67 -4.81 2.41
CA GLU A 8 5.73 -3.44 1.86
C GLU A 8 4.95 -3.29 0.54
N ALA A 9 5.05 -4.28 -0.36
CA ALA A 9 4.31 -4.24 -1.62
C ALA A 9 2.79 -4.37 -1.40
N PHE A 10 2.36 -5.24 -0.48
CA PHE A 10 0.95 -5.36 -0.09
C PHE A 10 0.42 -4.09 0.56
N SER A 11 1.18 -3.46 1.45
CA SER A 11 0.76 -2.22 2.11
C SER A 11 0.54 -1.09 1.08
N MET A 12 1.45 -0.97 0.10
CA MET A 12 1.33 0.00 -0.98
C MET A 12 0.15 -0.30 -1.91
N MET A 13 -0.04 -1.56 -2.31
CA MET A 13 -1.19 -1.97 -3.13
C MET A 13 -2.52 -1.65 -2.45
N LEU A 14 -2.63 -1.94 -1.15
CA LEU A 14 -3.82 -1.61 -0.37
C LEU A 14 -4.05 -0.09 -0.33
N ALA A 15 -3.00 0.71 -0.18
CA ALA A 15 -3.10 2.17 -0.20
C ALA A 15 -3.66 2.69 -1.54
N TYR A 16 -3.20 2.15 -2.68
CA TYR A 16 -3.74 2.49 -4.00
C TYR A 16 -5.21 2.12 -4.14
N LYS A 17 -5.60 0.90 -3.73
CA LYS A 17 -7.01 0.48 -3.76
C LYS A 17 -7.90 1.39 -2.92
N ILE A 18 -7.45 1.79 -1.73
CA ILE A 18 -8.19 2.73 -0.88
C ILE A 18 -8.30 4.09 -1.57
N ALA A 19 -7.21 4.62 -2.13
CA ALA A 19 -7.22 5.89 -2.85
C ALA A 19 -8.20 5.88 -4.04
N GLU A 20 -8.24 4.77 -4.78
CA GLU A 20 -9.20 4.57 -5.88
C GLU A 20 -10.65 4.61 -5.42
N ARG A 21 -10.97 3.89 -4.35
CA ARG A 21 -12.31 3.87 -3.75
C ARG A 21 -12.74 5.23 -3.21
N LEU A 22 -11.77 6.01 -2.74
CA LEU A 22 -11.98 7.38 -2.29
C LEU A 22 -11.91 8.42 -3.42
N GLN A 23 -11.70 7.99 -4.67
CA GLN A 23 -11.58 8.84 -5.84
C GLN A 23 -10.48 9.92 -5.70
N ILE A 24 -9.38 9.59 -4.99
CA ILE A 24 -8.25 10.49 -4.80
C ILE A 24 -7.36 10.42 -6.05
N GLN A 25 -7.59 11.32 -7.01
CA GLN A 25 -6.88 11.30 -8.29
C GLN A 25 -5.41 11.76 -8.22
N GLN A 26 -5.02 12.54 -7.21
CA GLN A 26 -3.66 13.09 -7.06
C GLN A 26 -3.00 12.66 -5.75
N GLY A 27 -3.20 11.40 -5.36
CA GLY A 27 -2.56 10.83 -4.16
C GLY A 27 -1.03 10.90 -4.27
N THR A 28 -0.36 11.26 -3.18
CA THR A 28 1.09 11.13 -3.05
C THR A 28 1.39 9.94 -2.14
N PHE A 29 2.17 8.98 -2.65
CA PHE A 29 2.47 7.74 -1.96
C PHE A 29 3.92 7.77 -1.49
N LEU A 30 4.14 7.45 -0.22
CA LEU A 30 5.44 7.53 0.44
C LEU A 30 5.84 6.15 0.96
N THR A 31 7.09 5.77 0.79
CA THR A 31 7.66 4.53 1.35
C THR A 31 9.11 4.73 1.74
N ASP A 32 9.57 4.06 2.79
CA ASP A 32 10.99 3.96 3.15
C ASP A 32 11.70 2.77 2.50
N SER A 33 11.01 1.99 1.67
CA SER A 33 11.60 0.93 0.86
C SER A 33 12.05 1.47 -0.50
N MET A 34 13.35 1.78 -0.62
CA MET A 34 13.93 2.22 -1.90
C MET A 34 13.73 1.21 -3.03
N ILE A 35 13.79 -0.10 -2.71
CA ILE A 35 13.60 -1.17 -3.67
C ILE A 35 12.17 -1.11 -4.24
N LEU A 36 11.17 -0.96 -3.37
CA LEU A 36 9.77 -0.87 -3.78
C LEU A 36 9.51 0.41 -4.58
N ALA A 37 9.99 1.57 -4.10
CA ALA A 37 9.81 2.84 -4.80
C ALA A 37 10.35 2.78 -6.24
N LYS A 38 11.55 2.23 -6.43
CA LYS A 38 12.15 2.05 -7.76
C LYS A 38 11.34 1.10 -8.64
N ALA A 39 10.94 -0.05 -8.10
CA ALA A 39 10.19 -1.04 -8.85
C ALA A 39 8.82 -0.50 -9.33
N ILE A 40 8.12 0.27 -8.49
CA ILE A 40 6.86 0.89 -8.90
C ILE A 40 7.10 2.02 -9.89
N ALA A 41 8.08 2.90 -9.64
CA ALA A 41 8.40 4.01 -10.55
C ALA A 41 8.78 3.53 -11.95
N ALA A 42 9.50 2.40 -12.05
CA ALA A 42 9.82 1.77 -13.34
C ALA A 42 8.56 1.41 -14.14
N SER A 43 7.42 1.17 -13.48
CA SER A 43 6.10 0.89 -14.08
C SER A 43 6.11 -0.25 -15.10
N LYS A 44 7.06 -1.18 -14.95
CA LYS A 44 7.31 -2.29 -15.89
C LYS A 44 7.28 -3.61 -15.15
N PRO A 45 6.12 -4.03 -14.59
CA PRO A 45 6.04 -5.23 -13.75
C PRO A 45 6.44 -6.53 -14.47
N ILE A 46 6.48 -6.55 -15.81
CA ILE A 46 6.92 -7.72 -16.60
C ILE A 46 8.42 -7.64 -16.93
N LEU A 47 8.91 -6.47 -17.32
CA LEU A 47 10.28 -6.30 -17.85
C LEU A 47 11.30 -5.95 -16.75
N ASP A 48 10.85 -5.28 -15.69
CA ASP A 48 11.67 -4.85 -14.56
C ASP A 48 10.84 -4.82 -13.25
N PRO A 49 10.46 -5.99 -12.71
CA PRO A 49 9.69 -6.06 -11.46
C PRO A 49 10.52 -5.74 -10.21
N GLY A 50 11.84 -5.52 -10.32
CA GLY A 50 12.74 -5.62 -9.19
C GLY A 50 12.74 -7.03 -8.59
N HIS A 51 12.10 -7.22 -7.44
CA HIS A 51 12.02 -8.53 -6.77
C HIS A 51 10.83 -9.36 -7.30
N TRP A 52 11.08 -10.59 -7.78
CA TRP A 52 10.04 -11.36 -8.49
C TRP A 52 8.77 -11.62 -7.68
N THR A 53 8.89 -11.75 -6.35
CA THR A 53 7.77 -12.07 -5.45
C THR A 53 6.74 -10.95 -5.31
N ILE A 54 7.04 -9.72 -5.72
CA ILE A 54 6.13 -8.56 -5.59
C ILE A 54 5.44 -8.20 -6.90
N ARG A 55 5.72 -8.93 -7.99
CA ARG A 55 5.17 -8.67 -9.32
C ARG A 55 3.64 -8.59 -9.38
N PRO A 56 2.87 -9.46 -8.69
CA PRO A 56 1.40 -9.35 -8.68
C PRO A 56 0.93 -8.00 -8.11
N GLN A 57 1.53 -7.57 -6.99
CA GLN A 57 1.20 -6.31 -6.34
C GLN A 57 1.57 -5.12 -7.24
N LEU A 58 2.73 -5.17 -7.90
CA LEU A 58 3.14 -4.14 -8.86
C LEU A 58 2.15 -4.04 -10.03
N ALA A 59 1.70 -5.17 -10.58
CA ALA A 59 0.71 -5.19 -11.65
C ALA A 59 -0.61 -4.54 -11.21
N CYS A 60 -1.10 -4.88 -10.01
CA CYS A 60 -2.29 -4.25 -9.44
C CYS A 60 -2.14 -2.75 -9.23
N ILE A 61 -0.99 -2.30 -8.71
CA ILE A 61 -0.69 -0.87 -8.51
C ILE A 61 -0.70 -0.14 -9.87
N THR A 62 0.02 -0.65 -10.86
CA THR A 62 0.10 -0.01 -12.19
C THR A 62 -1.22 0.00 -12.96
N ALA A 63 -2.16 -0.89 -12.63
CA ALA A 63 -3.49 -0.95 -13.23
C ALA A 63 -4.50 0.01 -12.55
N SER A 64 -4.15 0.60 -11.41
CA SER A 64 -5.02 1.52 -10.68
C SER A 64 -5.22 2.83 -11.47
N SER A 65 -6.46 3.32 -11.52
CA SER A 65 -6.81 4.62 -12.11
C SER A 65 -6.21 5.81 -11.35
N THR A 66 -5.74 5.61 -10.12
CA THR A 66 -5.02 6.63 -9.32
C THR A 66 -3.50 6.54 -9.48
N PHE A 67 -3.02 5.63 -10.33
CA PHE A 67 -1.60 5.41 -10.53
C PHE A 67 -0.94 6.59 -11.25
N ASP A 68 0.11 7.13 -10.61
CA ASP A 68 1.02 8.10 -11.20
C ASP A 68 2.43 7.84 -10.67
N ALA A 69 3.32 7.38 -11.56
CA ALA A 69 4.69 7.06 -11.24
C ALA A 69 5.49 8.26 -10.71
N THR A 70 5.07 9.49 -11.03
CA THR A 70 5.72 10.73 -10.56
C THR A 70 5.34 11.11 -9.13
N ARG A 71 4.38 10.39 -8.52
CA ARG A 71 3.83 10.69 -7.20
C ARG A 71 4.20 9.67 -6.13
N ILE A 72 5.23 8.87 -6.42
CA ILE A 72 5.76 7.85 -5.51
C ILE A 72 7.14 8.30 -5.07
N TYR A 73 7.30 8.51 -3.77
CA TYR A 73 8.55 9.02 -3.21
C TYR A 73 9.12 8.06 -2.20
N HIS A 74 10.41 7.80 -2.36
CA HIS A 74 11.21 7.23 -1.29
C HIS A 74 11.48 8.30 -0.23
N ILE A 75 11.19 8.00 1.03
CA ILE A 75 11.46 8.86 2.18
C ILE A 75 12.42 8.18 3.16
N ASN A 76 13.13 8.96 3.97
CA ASN A 76 13.91 8.37 5.05
C ASN A 76 12.97 7.67 6.05
N TRP A 77 13.36 6.50 6.55
CA TRP A 77 12.61 5.72 7.53
C TRP A 77 12.17 6.54 8.75
N SER A 78 12.96 7.55 9.16
CA SER A 78 12.64 8.44 10.28
C SER A 78 11.36 9.26 10.08
N TYR A 79 10.92 9.44 8.82
CA TYR A 79 9.65 10.09 8.48
C TYR A 79 8.48 9.10 8.35
N ASN A 80 8.76 7.80 8.28
CA ASN A 80 7.76 6.74 8.13
C ASN A 80 7.43 6.00 9.45
N LEU A 81 7.77 6.59 10.60
CA LEU A 81 7.63 5.96 11.92
C LEU A 81 6.20 5.50 12.23
N ARG A 82 5.19 6.23 11.76
CA ARG A 82 3.79 5.86 11.98
C ARG A 82 3.42 4.58 11.23
N ALA A 83 3.79 4.46 9.95
CA ALA A 83 3.53 3.24 9.19
C ALA A 83 4.29 2.05 9.78
N GLN A 84 5.56 2.26 10.16
CA GLN A 84 6.36 1.24 10.83
C GLN A 84 5.73 0.78 12.15
N HIS A 85 5.24 1.71 12.98
CA HIS A 85 4.56 1.39 14.22
C HIS A 85 3.30 0.55 13.96
N GLN A 86 2.49 0.93 12.98
CA GLN A 86 1.28 0.18 12.61
C GLN A 86 1.61 -1.23 12.08
N ALA A 87 2.65 -1.38 11.26
CA ALA A 87 3.09 -2.69 10.79
C ALA A 87 3.52 -3.60 11.96
N ARG A 88 4.23 -3.06 12.96
CA ARG A 88 4.61 -3.80 14.17
C ARG A 88 3.40 -4.19 15.02
N LEU A 89 2.41 -3.30 15.14
CA LEU A 89 1.17 -3.62 15.85
C LEU A 89 0.41 -4.75 15.14
N ALA A 90 0.29 -4.69 13.81
CA ALA A 90 -0.40 -5.71 13.02
C ALA A 90 0.20 -7.11 13.22
N ILE A 91 1.53 -7.22 13.38
CA ILE A 91 2.21 -8.48 13.71
C ILE A 91 1.81 -8.97 15.12
N LYS A 92 1.74 -8.07 16.10
CA LYS A 92 1.39 -8.43 17.48
C LYS A 92 -0.08 -8.81 17.65
N THR A 93 -0.96 -8.28 16.81
CA THR A 93 -2.41 -8.48 16.90
C THR A 93 -2.95 -9.51 15.92
N GLN A 94 -2.11 -10.35 15.30
CA GLN A 94 -2.54 -11.33 14.27
C GLN A 94 -3.67 -12.26 14.74
N ASN A 95 -3.75 -12.55 16.04
CA ASN A 95 -4.77 -13.42 16.62
C ASN A 95 -5.96 -12.67 17.23
N SER A 96 -6.05 -11.36 17.01
CA SER A 96 -7.13 -10.51 17.51
C SER A 96 -7.95 -9.95 16.36
N PRO A 97 -9.25 -9.65 16.56
CA PRO A 97 -10.06 -9.02 15.54
C PRO A 97 -9.45 -7.67 15.16
N SER A 98 -9.10 -7.52 13.88
CA SER A 98 -8.57 -6.29 13.31
C SER A 98 -9.58 -5.15 13.46
N ARG A 99 -9.19 -4.06 14.12
CA ARG A 99 -9.99 -2.84 14.22
C ARG A 99 -9.38 -1.77 13.33
N PHE A 100 -10.15 -1.33 12.35
CA PHE A 100 -9.77 -0.23 11.49
C PHE A 100 -10.45 1.05 11.97
N THR A 101 -9.71 2.15 11.97
CA THR A 101 -10.23 3.46 12.37
C THR A 101 -9.67 4.50 11.43
N CYS A 102 -10.56 5.26 10.79
CA CYS A 102 -10.19 6.42 10.02
C CYS A 102 -10.08 7.64 10.94
N LEU A 103 -9.03 8.43 10.76
CA LEU A 103 -8.76 9.63 11.55
C LEU A 103 -8.86 10.85 10.61
N GLY A 104 -10.08 11.31 10.32
CA GLY A 104 -10.35 12.46 9.45
C GLY A 104 -11.84 12.80 9.32
N SER A 105 -12.17 13.90 8.62
CA SER A 105 -13.56 14.18 8.23
C SER A 105 -14.00 13.19 7.13
N GLY A 106 -15.22 12.65 7.19
CA GLY A 106 -15.70 11.62 6.25
C GLY A 106 -15.42 10.17 6.65
N ASN A 107 -15.34 9.87 7.96
CA ASN A 107 -14.98 8.55 8.50
C ASN A 107 -15.75 7.35 7.90
N GLY A 108 -17.03 7.53 7.52
CA GLY A 108 -17.81 6.46 6.91
C GLY A 108 -17.30 6.03 5.53
N SER A 109 -16.99 6.97 4.63
CA SER A 109 -16.50 6.64 3.29
C SER A 109 -15.10 6.04 3.33
N CYS A 110 -14.23 6.57 4.19
CA CYS A 110 -12.90 6.01 4.45
C CYS A 110 -12.96 4.59 5.00
N LEU A 111 -13.79 4.32 6.02
CA LEU A 111 -13.88 2.99 6.60
C LEU A 111 -14.44 1.99 5.59
N ASN A 112 -15.46 2.39 4.83
CA ASN A 112 -16.03 1.56 3.77
C ASN A 112 -15.01 1.25 2.65
N ALA A 113 -14.19 2.23 2.26
CA ALA A 113 -13.11 2.03 1.30
C ALA A 113 -12.06 1.02 1.80
N VAL A 114 -11.64 1.14 3.07
CA VAL A 114 -10.71 0.22 3.71
C VAL A 114 -11.29 -1.20 3.74
N LEU A 115 -12.52 -1.36 4.21
CA LEU A 115 -13.19 -2.67 4.26
C LEU A 115 -13.35 -3.28 2.87
N ALA A 116 -13.80 -2.51 1.88
CA ALA A 116 -13.97 -2.98 0.50
C ALA A 116 -12.64 -3.40 -0.14
N ALA A 117 -11.55 -2.65 0.12
CA ALA A 117 -10.23 -2.99 -0.39
C ALA A 117 -9.73 -4.31 0.23
N LEU A 118 -9.89 -4.48 1.55
CA LEU A 118 -9.50 -5.71 2.25
C LEU A 118 -10.33 -6.92 1.84
N SER A 119 -11.64 -6.77 1.64
CA SER A 119 -12.52 -7.86 1.19
C SER A 119 -12.16 -8.36 -0.21
N SER A 120 -11.58 -7.51 -1.07
CA SER A 120 -11.12 -7.90 -2.41
C SER A 120 -9.80 -8.68 -2.44
N GLU A 121 -9.11 -8.79 -1.30
CA GLU A 121 -7.79 -9.44 -1.16
C GLU A 121 -7.84 -10.75 -0.35
N LEU A 122 -8.95 -11.02 0.34
CA LEU A 122 -9.15 -12.21 1.19
C LEU A 122 -10.06 -13.28 0.54
N GLN A 123 -10.35 -13.17 -0.76
CA GLN A 123 -11.00 -14.20 -1.57
C GLN A 123 -9.94 -15.01 -2.31
#